data_AF-A0A537MXW4-F1
#
_entry.id   AF-A0A537MXW4-F1
#
_cell.length_a   1.000
_cell.length_b   1.000
_cell.length_c   1.000
_cell.angle_alpha   90.00
_cell.angle_beta   90.00
_cell.angle_gamma   90.00
#
_symmetry.space_group_name_H-M   'P 1'
#
loop_
_entity.id
_entity.type
_entity.pdbx_description
1 polymer ?
#
loop_
_entity_poly.entity_id
_entity_poly.type
_entity_poly.pdbx_seq_one_letter_code
_entity_poly.pdbx_strand_id
1 'polypeptide(L)'
;MEVVSLSSALGAEIRGVDASRPVDDRTFAAILDAWHRHLVILLRGQTLDEDQQVAFAERFGPLSPIHTEHHSEKNKAVMYIGNRKKDGKIVGAL
;
A
#
# COMPACT_ATOMS: atom_id res chain seq x y z
N MET A 1 14.06 12.08 -0.49
CA MET A 1 13.12 11.46 0.46
C MET A 1 13.38 12.01 1.85
N GLU A 2 12.33 12.38 2.58
CA GLU A 2 12.38 12.84 3.98
C GLU A 2 11.47 11.93 4.82
N VAL A 3 11.86 11.63 6.07
CA VAL A 3 11.07 10.83 7.02
C VAL A 3 10.72 11.70 8.24
N VAL A 4 9.43 11.94 8.46
CA VAL A 4 8.92 12.79 9.54
C VAL A 4 8.13 11.94 10.53
N SER A 5 8.63 11.84 11.76
CA SER A 5 7.94 11.08 12.82
C SER A 5 6.59 11.73 13.16
N LEU A 6 5.54 10.91 13.29
CA LEU A 6 4.18 11.39 13.58
C LEU A 6 3.82 11.34 15.06
N SER A 7 4.45 10.45 15.83
CA SER A 7 4.29 10.38 17.28
C SER A 7 5.55 9.82 17.94
N SER A 8 5.62 9.88 19.28
CA SER A 8 6.67 9.23 20.06
C SER A 8 6.56 7.71 20.10
N ALA A 9 5.37 7.16 19.87
CA ALA A 9 5.12 5.72 19.98
C ALA A 9 5.37 4.99 18.65
N LEU A 10 4.79 5.49 17.55
CA LEU A 10 4.90 4.90 16.21
C LEU A 10 4.52 5.89 15.11
N GLY A 11 4.77 5.49 13.86
CA GLY A 11 4.31 6.18 12.67
C GLY A 11 5.29 7.20 12.12
N ALA A 12 5.50 7.18 10.82
CA ALA A 12 6.21 8.25 10.11
C ALA A 12 5.54 8.58 8.76
N GLU A 13 5.54 9.85 8.40
CA GLU A 13 5.25 10.30 7.03
C GLU A 13 6.55 10.28 6.22
N ILE A 14 6.51 9.65 5.05
CA ILE A 14 7.60 9.69 4.08
C ILE A 14 7.23 10.66 2.97
N ARG A 15 8.06 11.68 2.76
CA ARG A 15 7.85 12.74 1.77
C ARG A 15 8.84 12.65 0.61
N GLY A 16 8.40 13.13 -0.55
CA GLY A 16 9.20 13.11 -1.79
C GLY A 16 9.33 11.72 -2.40
N VAL A 17 8.33 10.85 -2.19
CA VAL A 17 8.19 9.54 -2.83
C VAL A 17 6.87 9.53 -3.60
N ASP A 18 6.92 9.10 -4.85
CA ASP A 18 5.77 8.86 -5.71
C ASP A 18 5.69 7.36 -6.00
N ALA A 19 4.73 6.67 -5.38
CA ALA A 19 4.53 5.23 -5.51
C ALA A 19 3.81 4.85 -6.82
N SER A 20 3.35 5.83 -7.60
CA SER A 20 2.75 5.59 -8.93
C SER A 20 3.81 5.26 -10.00
N ARG A 21 5.09 5.38 -9.65
CA ARG A 21 6.24 5.16 -10.54
C ARG A 21 7.18 4.12 -9.95
N PRO A 22 8.02 3.48 -10.79
CA PRO A 22 9.09 2.63 -10.30
C PRO A 22 10.01 3.39 -9.33
N VAL A 23 10.11 2.88 -8.10
CA VAL A 23 11.00 3.41 -7.06
C VAL A 23 12.36 2.72 -7.19
N ASP A 24 13.47 3.45 -7.25
CA ASP A 24 14.80 2.81 -7.29
C ASP A 24 15.13 2.04 -5.99
N ASP A 25 16.13 1.16 -6.04
CA ASP A 25 16.48 0.30 -4.90
C ASP A 25 16.99 1.07 -3.69
N ARG A 26 17.70 2.18 -3.92
CA ARG A 26 18.21 3.03 -2.83
C ARG A 26 17.07 3.67 -2.06
N THR A 27 16.09 4.21 -2.79
CA THR A 27 14.91 4.85 -2.21
C THR A 27 14.05 3.79 -1.51
N PHE A 28 13.85 2.63 -2.12
CA PHE A 28 13.08 1.56 -1.50
C PHE A 28 13.73 1.00 -0.24
N ALA A 29 15.06 0.81 -0.22
CA ALA A 29 15.77 0.40 0.98
C ALA A 29 15.57 1.38 2.14
N ALA A 30 15.51 2.69 1.85
CA ALA A 30 15.25 3.72 2.85
C ALA A 30 13.79 3.73 3.32
N ILE A 31 12.82 3.42 2.44
CA ILE A 31 11.41 3.20 2.81
C ILE A 31 11.29 2.00 3.75
N LEU A 32 11.95 0.89 3.40
CA LEU A 32 11.93 -0.35 4.18
C LEU A 32 12.52 -0.16 5.58
N ASP A 33 13.67 0.54 5.67
CA ASP A 33 14.28 0.92 6.94
C ASP A 33 13.36 1.83 7.79
N ALA A 34 12.73 2.82 7.16
CA ALA A 34 11.76 3.67 7.85
C ALA A 34 10.56 2.87 8.37
N TRP A 35 10.05 1.91 7.60
CA TRP A 35 8.96 1.04 8.04
C TRP A 35 9.36 0.17 9.24
N HIS A 36 10.54 -0.46 9.22
CA HIS A 36 11.03 -1.24 10.36
C HIS A 36 11.18 -0.39 11.63
N ARG A 37 11.64 0.87 11.51
CA ARG A 37 11.83 1.76 12.66
C ARG A 37 10.53 2.36 13.20
N HIS A 38 9.57 2.65 12.32
CA HIS A 38 8.37 3.42 12.67
C HIS A 38 7.09 2.58 12.71
N LEU A 39 7.15 1.29 12.34
CA LEU A 39 6.06 0.29 12.34
C LEU A 39 4.93 0.56 11.32
N VAL A 40 4.58 1.83 11.11
CA VAL A 40 3.57 2.29 10.17
C VAL A 40 4.15 3.47 9.39
N ILE A 41 3.97 3.46 8.07
CA ILE A 41 4.40 4.55 7.21
C ILE A 41 3.23 5.15 6.44
N LEU A 42 3.28 6.46 6.23
CA LEU A 42 2.30 7.21 5.46
C LEU A 42 2.97 7.83 4.23
N LEU A 43 2.44 7.49 3.05
CA LEU A 43 2.74 8.16 1.78
C LEU A 43 1.53 9.00 1.39
N ARG A 44 1.61 10.32 1.58
CA ARG A 44 0.51 11.24 1.20
C ARG A 44 0.53 11.55 -0.30
N GLY A 45 -0.63 11.98 -0.82
CA GLY A 45 -0.76 12.51 -2.18
C GLY A 45 -0.63 11.47 -3.29
N GLN A 46 -0.84 10.19 -2.98
CA GLN A 46 -0.74 9.11 -3.95
C GLN A 46 -2.08 8.92 -4.66
N THR A 47 -2.05 8.90 -5.99
CA THR A 47 -3.14 8.41 -6.82
C THR A 47 -2.60 7.20 -7.57
N LEU A 48 -3.04 6.01 -7.18
CA LEU A 48 -2.57 4.74 -7.71
C LEU A 48 -3.73 4.02 -8.39
N ASP A 49 -3.49 3.47 -9.57
CA ASP A 49 -4.31 2.38 -10.06
C ASP A 49 -3.90 1.05 -9.40
N GLU A 50 -4.66 0.00 -9.70
CA GLU A 50 -4.44 -1.32 -9.12
C GLU A 50 -3.07 -1.91 -9.46
N ASP A 51 -2.57 -1.70 -10.69
CA ASP A 51 -1.29 -2.28 -11.12
C ASP A 51 -0.13 -1.55 -10.43
N GLN A 52 -0.23 -0.23 -10.28
CA GLN A 52 0.73 0.58 -9.56
C GLN A 52 0.78 0.21 -8.08
N GLN A 53 -0.37 0.01 -7.44
CA GLN A 53 -0.44 -0.43 -6.05
C GLN A 53 0.22 -1.80 -5.86
N VAL A 54 -0.08 -2.76 -6.75
CA VAL A 54 0.51 -4.10 -6.74
C VAL A 54 2.03 -4.03 -6.94
N ALA A 55 2.49 -3.31 -7.97
CA ALA A 55 3.91 -3.19 -8.28
C ALA A 55 4.71 -2.55 -7.14
N PHE A 56 4.14 -1.56 -6.43
CA PHE A 56 4.76 -0.99 -5.25
C PHE A 56 4.78 -1.99 -4.08
N ALA A 57 3.67 -2.71 -3.85
CA ALA A 57 3.57 -3.68 -2.76
C ALA A 57 4.52 -4.89 -2.94
N GLU A 58 4.73 -5.35 -4.17
CA GLU A 58 5.63 -6.47 -4.49
C GLU A 58 7.09 -6.19 -4.13
N ARG A 59 7.48 -4.92 -3.97
CA ARG A 59 8.82 -4.56 -3.48
C ARG A 59 9.07 -5.04 -2.06
N PHE A 60 8.01 -5.21 -1.26
CA PHE A 60 8.09 -5.75 0.09
C PHE A 60 8.16 -7.29 0.12
N GLY A 61 7.94 -7.95 -1.02
CA GLY A 61 7.95 -9.41 -1.14
C GLY A 61 6.76 -9.93 -1.95
N PRO A 62 6.66 -11.26 -2.12
CA PRO A 62 5.56 -11.87 -2.85
C PRO A 62 4.22 -11.60 -2.17
N LEU A 63 3.23 -11.18 -2.94
CA LEU A 63 1.88 -10.95 -2.44
C LEU A 63 1.10 -12.26 -2.34
N SER A 64 0.35 -12.42 -1.24
CA SER A 64 -0.55 -13.55 -1.08
C SER A 64 -1.85 -13.31 -1.84
N PRO A 65 -2.39 -14.30 -2.56
CA PRO A 65 -3.75 -14.21 -3.05
C PRO A 65 -4.74 -14.20 -1.88
N ILE A 66 -5.85 -13.51 -2.09
CA ILE A 66 -6.99 -13.46 -1.18
C ILE A 66 -7.95 -14.58 -1.56
N HIS A 67 -8.32 -15.37 -0.56
CA HIS A 67 -9.17 -16.56 -0.73
C HIS A 67 -10.65 -16.31 -0.41
N THR A 68 -11.05 -15.06 -0.15
CA THR A 68 -12.45 -14.63 0.02
C THR A 68 -12.98 -14.02 -1.28
N GLU A 69 -14.27 -13.74 -1.35
CA GLU A 69 -14.91 -13.08 -2.50
C GLU A 69 -14.63 -11.56 -2.59
N HIS A 70 -13.94 -10.98 -1.61
CA HIS A 70 -13.70 -9.54 -1.51
C HIS A 70 -12.48 -9.05 -2.30
N HIS A 71 -11.97 -9.85 -3.23
CA HIS A 71 -10.79 -9.50 -4.02
C HIS A 71 -11.16 -8.78 -5.33
N SER A 72 -10.19 -8.08 -5.93
CA SER A 72 -10.36 -7.52 -7.26
C SER A 72 -10.53 -8.60 -8.30
N GLU A 73 -11.43 -8.38 -9.27
CA GLU A 73 -11.60 -9.26 -10.43
C GLU A 73 -10.33 -9.32 -11.29
N LYS A 74 -9.49 -8.28 -11.22
CA LYS A 74 -8.25 -8.16 -12.00
C LYS A 74 -7.06 -8.81 -11.28
N ASN A 75 -6.89 -8.54 -9.98
CA ASN A 75 -5.79 -9.09 -9.19
C ASN A 75 -6.25 -9.68 -7.85
N LYS A 76 -6.03 -10.99 -7.68
CA LYS A 76 -6.39 -11.71 -6.44
C LYS A 76 -5.59 -11.28 -5.21
N ALA A 77 -4.48 -10.56 -5.36
CA ALA A 77 -3.74 -9.99 -4.24
C ALA A 77 -4.36 -8.70 -3.68
N VAL A 78 -5.36 -8.14 -4.37
CA VAL A 78 -5.98 -6.85 -4.01
C VAL A 78 -7.33 -7.09 -3.35
N MET A 79 -7.51 -6.55 -2.14
CA MET A 79 -8.79 -6.59 -1.41
C MET A 79 -9.55 -5.28 -1.56
N TYR A 80 -10.87 -5.36 -1.75
CA TYR A 80 -11.74 -4.21 -1.52
C TYR A 80 -12.08 -4.11 -0.03
N ILE A 81 -11.72 -2.99 0.58
CA ILE A 81 -12.14 -2.63 1.94
C ILE A 81 -13.18 -1.52 1.82
N GLY A 82 -14.43 -1.80 2.20
CA GLY A 82 -15.53 -0.83 2.09
C GLY A 82 -16.89 -1.45 1.80
N ASN A 83 -17.91 -0.59 1.77
CA ASN A 83 -19.33 -0.93 1.61
C ASN A 83 -19.84 -0.83 0.16
N ARG A 84 -18.96 -0.85 -0.84
CA ARG A 84 -19.38 -0.73 -2.24
C ARG A 84 -20.27 -1.92 -2.63
N LYS A 85 -21.34 -1.64 -3.37
CA LYS A 85 -22.21 -2.67 -3.95
C LYS A 85 -21.95 -2.84 -5.45
N LYS A 86 -21.92 -4.09 -5.92
CA LYS A 86 -21.98 -4.48 -7.34
C LYS A 86 -23.15 -5.44 -7.47
N ASP A 87 -24.07 -5.17 -8.40
CA ASP A 87 -25.30 -5.96 -8.60
C ASP A 87 -26.10 -6.20 -7.31
N GLY A 88 -26.17 -5.17 -6.47
CA GLY A 88 -26.89 -5.21 -5.18
C GLY A 88 -26.18 -5.92 -4.03
N LYS A 89 -25.05 -6.61 -4.28
CA LYS A 89 -24.25 -7.31 -3.27
C LYS A 89 -23.04 -6.48 -2.85
N ILE A 90 -22.68 -6.55 -1.56
CA ILE A 90 -21.47 -5.90 -1.04
C ILE A 90 -20.26 -6.66 -1.58
N VAL A 91 -19.28 -5.94 -2.14
CA VAL A 91 -18.06 -6.53 -2.70
C VAL A 91 -16.81 -6.33 -1.84
N GLY A 92 -16.85 -5.45 -0.84
CA GLY A 92 -15.73 -5.23 0.07
C GLY A 92 -15.95 -5.87 1.45
N ALA A 93 -14.88 -5.96 2.23
CA ALA A 93 -14.95 -6.31 3.64
C ALA A 93 -15.02 -5.06 4.54
N LEU A 94 -15.67 -5.20 5.69
CA LEU A 94 -15.77 -4.23 6.78
C LEU A 94 -15.74 -4.95 8.14
#